data_AF-A0AAN4ZFR8-F1
#
_entry.id   AF-A0AAN4ZFR8-F1
#
_cell.length_a   1.000
_cell.length_b   1.000
_cell.length_c   1.000
_cell.angle_alpha   90.00
_cell.angle_beta   90.00
_cell.angle_gamma   90.00
#
_symmetry.space_group_name_H-M   'P 1'
#
loop_
_entity.id
_entity.type
_entity.pdbx_description
1 polymer ?
#
loop_
_entity_poly.entity_id
_entity_poly.type
_entity_poly.pdbx_seq_one_letter_code
_entity_poly.pdbx_strand_id
1 'polypeptide(L)'
;MSQLSGTLWLVDKIVLSVCTVVAVLGSAANFCLFFVTLRSKSLRSNCHILIGLCAILDGFHQVGLLNQLPALLGNGEMGSFTCSLLQLLPELGLFRGCACVFFIGVERLMAVIQLLLIASYMTFGVYVMVAYFEHKSQVCAIPAPFHGDAGPIFGQSLCLLNLSTVLVYCAVALIISNKPG
;
A
#
# COMPACT_ATOMS: atom_id res chain seq x y z
N MET A 1 -11.66 -25.82 -8.63
CA MET A 1 -10.39 -25.67 -7.90
C MET A 1 -9.61 -26.95 -8.02
N SER A 2 -8.47 -26.92 -8.71
CA SER A 2 -7.49 -28.00 -8.70
C SER A 2 -7.06 -28.28 -7.26
N GLN A 3 -7.09 -29.53 -6.81
CA GLN A 3 -6.56 -29.93 -5.50
C GLN A 3 -5.09 -29.55 -5.42
N LEU A 4 -4.78 -28.44 -4.74
CA LEU A 4 -3.41 -28.11 -4.34
C LEU A 4 -2.90 -29.28 -3.51
N SER A 5 -1.69 -29.78 -3.80
CA SER A 5 -1.08 -30.82 -2.98
C SER A 5 -0.98 -30.34 -1.53
N GLY A 6 -1.13 -31.25 -0.55
CA GLY A 6 -1.08 -30.88 0.87
C GLY A 6 0.18 -30.12 1.29
N THR A 7 1.28 -30.31 0.55
CA THR A 7 2.52 -29.54 0.70
C THR A 7 2.38 -28.07 0.33
N LEU A 8 1.68 -27.74 -0.76
CA LEU A 8 1.50 -26.34 -1.19
C LEU A 8 0.67 -25.56 -0.18
N TRP A 9 -0.37 -26.20 0.37
CA TRP A 9 -1.22 -25.60 1.40
C TRP A 9 -0.47 -25.33 2.71
N LEU A 10 0.42 -26.24 3.11
CA LEU A 10 1.28 -26.02 4.27
C LEU A 10 2.24 -24.83 4.05
N VAL A 11 2.84 -24.74 2.87
CA VAL A 11 3.71 -23.63 2.50
C VAL A 11 2.95 -22.29 2.55
N ASP A 12 1.76 -22.23 1.96
CA ASP A 12 0.94 -21.01 1.96
C ASP A 12 0.62 -20.54 3.38
N LYS A 13 0.32 -21.47 4.30
CA LYS A 13 0.08 -21.12 5.72
C LYS A 13 1.31 -20.58 6.43
N ILE A 14 2.47 -21.18 6.18
CA ILE A 14 3.73 -20.72 6.77
C ILE A 14 4.03 -19.31 6.25
N VAL A 15 3.94 -19.10 4.94
CA VAL A 15 4.16 -17.79 4.32
C VAL A 15 3.18 -16.75 4.88
N LEU A 16 1.89 -17.06 4.90
CA LEU A 16 0.88 -16.15 5.41
C LEU A 16 1.09 -15.80 6.90
N SER A 17 1.47 -16.79 7.71
CA SER A 17 1.79 -16.58 9.13
C SER A 17 2.97 -15.61 9.30
N VAL A 18 4.06 -15.84 8.57
CA VAL A 18 5.24 -14.96 8.60
C VAL A 18 4.87 -13.55 8.15
N CYS A 19 4.16 -13.41 7.02
CA CYS A 19 3.71 -12.12 6.52
C CYS A 19 2.82 -11.41 7.54
N THR A 20 1.92 -12.13 8.23
CA THR A 20 1.03 -11.56 9.25
C THR A 20 1.82 -10.98 10.41
N VAL A 21 2.84 -11.68 10.90
CA VAL A 21 3.72 -11.16 11.97
C VAL A 21 4.44 -9.89 11.51
N VAL A 22 4.99 -9.91 10.30
CA VAL A 22 5.66 -8.72 9.71
C VAL A 22 4.69 -7.55 9.59
N ALA A 23 3.47 -7.79 9.12
CA ALA A 23 2.46 -6.76 8.97
C ALA A 23 2.01 -6.16 10.32
N VAL A 24 1.88 -6.97 11.37
CA VAL A 24 1.56 -6.45 12.72
C VAL A 24 2.69 -5.55 13.24
N LEU A 25 3.94 -6.02 13.14
CA LEU A 25 5.11 -5.26 13.60
C LEU A 25 5.30 -3.98 12.79
N GLY A 26 5.20 -4.06 11.47
CA GLY A 26 5.34 -2.92 10.59
C GLY A 26 4.19 -1.92 10.75
N SER A 27 2.95 -2.38 10.97
CA SER A 27 1.80 -1.50 11.22
C SER A 27 1.99 -0.74 12.55
N ALA A 28 2.40 -1.45 13.61
CA ALA A 28 2.71 -0.83 14.90
C ALA A 28 3.86 0.20 14.79
N ALA A 29 4.94 -0.14 14.09
CA ALA A 29 6.07 0.76 13.88
C ALA A 29 5.65 2.02 13.10
N ASN A 30 4.84 1.86 12.06
CA ASN A 30 4.30 2.96 11.25
C ASN A 30 3.37 3.89 12.04
N PHE A 31 2.46 3.36 12.86
CA PHE A 31 1.64 4.18 13.74
C PHE A 31 2.47 4.90 14.81
N CYS A 32 3.52 4.28 15.34
CA CYS A 32 4.48 4.95 16.23
C CYS A 32 5.20 6.11 15.53
N LEU A 33 5.66 5.92 14.28
CA LEU A 33 6.28 6.99 13.48
C LEU A 33 5.30 8.16 13.28
N PHE A 34 4.07 7.87 12.89
CA PHE A 34 3.03 8.89 12.76
C PHE A 34 2.78 9.64 14.08
N PHE A 35 2.68 8.93 15.20
CA PHE A 35 2.50 9.53 16.52
C PHE A 35 3.66 10.46 16.89
N VAL A 36 4.91 10.04 16.63
CA VAL A 36 6.10 10.88 16.86
C VAL A 36 6.07 12.13 15.99
N THR A 37 5.69 12.02 14.72
CA THR A 37 5.55 13.17 13.82
C THR A 37 4.51 14.16 14.32
N LEU A 38 3.38 13.71 14.88
CA LEU A 38 2.37 14.60 15.47
C LEU A 38 2.85 15.29 16.75
N ARG A 39 3.56 14.57 17.61
CA ARG A 39 4.01 15.08 18.92
C ARG A 39 5.18 16.05 18.81
N SER A 40 6.08 15.84 17.87
CA SER A 40 7.31 16.63 17.78
C SER A 40 7.08 17.97 17.09
N LYS A 41 7.16 19.07 17.85
CA LYS A 41 7.07 20.44 17.28
C LYS A 41 8.19 20.76 16.29
N SER A 42 9.34 20.07 16.41
CA SER A 42 10.49 20.23 15.51
C SER A 42 10.25 19.63 14.11
N LEU A 43 9.32 18.65 14.00
CA LEU A 43 9.03 17.92 12.76
C LEU A 43 7.82 18.50 12.00
N ARG A 44 7.59 19.81 12.05
CA ARG A 44 6.41 20.46 11.41
C ARG A 44 6.66 20.95 9.98
N SER A 45 7.77 20.59 9.36
CA SER A 45 7.98 20.93 7.95
C SER A 45 7.11 20.09 7.02
N ASN A 46 6.88 20.59 5.82
CA ASN A 46 6.12 19.95 4.75
C ASN A 46 6.54 18.49 4.49
N CYS A 47 7.85 18.24 4.39
CA CYS A 47 8.42 16.91 4.24
C CYS A 47 8.02 15.95 5.37
N HIS A 48 8.10 16.40 6.63
CA HIS A 48 7.74 15.57 7.78
C HIS A 48 6.23 15.28 7.84
N ILE A 49 5.38 16.21 7.40
CA ILE A 49 3.94 15.98 7.27
C ILE A 49 3.66 14.86 6.25
N LEU A 50 4.36 14.86 5.10
CA LEU A 50 4.24 13.79 4.11
C LEU A 50 4.76 12.45 4.65
N ILE A 51 5.85 12.45 5.42
CA ILE A 51 6.37 11.23 6.08
C ILE A 51 5.35 10.68 7.09
N GLY A 52 4.77 11.54 7.93
CA GLY A 52 3.72 11.12 8.86
C GLY A 52 2.49 10.57 8.14
N LEU A 53 2.09 11.23 7.05
CA LEU A 53 0.99 10.77 6.21
C LEU A 53 1.29 9.41 5.56
N CYS A 54 2.50 9.21 5.03
CA CYS A 54 2.95 7.92 4.50
C CYS A 54 2.87 6.84 5.57
N ALA A 55 3.40 7.11 6.77
CA ALA A 55 3.43 6.15 7.86
C ALA A 55 2.02 5.69 8.28
N ILE A 56 1.05 6.59 8.47
CA ILE A 56 -0.32 6.17 8.81
C ILE A 56 -0.96 5.33 7.69
N LEU A 57 -0.70 5.64 6.43
CA LEU A 57 -1.24 4.92 5.28
C LEU A 57 -0.61 3.54 5.11
N ASP A 58 0.71 3.43 5.28
CA ASP A 58 1.42 2.15 5.30
C ASP A 58 0.95 1.29 6.47
N GLY A 59 0.65 1.92 7.61
CA GLY A 59 0.01 1.26 8.77
C GLY A 59 -1.33 0.61 8.40
N PHE A 60 -2.21 1.35 7.72
CA PHE A 60 -3.51 0.82 7.25
C PHE A 60 -3.37 -0.21 6.14
N HIS A 61 -2.44 -0.03 5.21
CA HIS A 61 -2.16 -1.01 4.16
C HIS A 61 -1.79 -2.37 4.76
N GLN A 62 -0.90 -2.38 5.76
CA GLN A 62 -0.45 -3.62 6.41
C GLN A 62 -1.56 -4.30 7.22
N VAL A 63 -2.53 -3.55 7.76
CA VAL A 63 -3.73 -4.13 8.40
C VAL A 63 -4.54 -4.97 7.41
N GLY A 64 -4.48 -4.69 6.10
CA GLY A 64 -5.17 -5.48 5.07
C GLY A 64 -4.75 -6.94 5.01
N LEU A 65 -3.55 -7.28 5.49
CA LEU A 65 -3.11 -8.66 5.59
C LEU A 65 -3.84 -9.44 6.70
N LEU A 66 -4.32 -8.76 7.74
CA LEU A 66 -5.13 -9.38 8.79
C LEU A 66 -6.47 -9.88 8.25
N ASN A 67 -6.98 -9.27 7.17
CA ASN A 67 -8.20 -9.73 6.50
C ASN A 67 -8.03 -11.13 5.85
N GLN A 68 -6.80 -11.63 5.72
CA GLN A 68 -6.50 -12.99 5.23
C GLN A 68 -6.47 -14.03 6.37
N LEU A 69 -6.60 -13.64 7.65
CA LEU A 69 -6.64 -14.59 8.77
C LEU A 69 -7.72 -15.69 8.63
N PRO A 70 -8.92 -15.44 8.08
CA PRO A 70 -9.89 -16.50 7.81
C PRO A 70 -9.35 -17.61 6.88
N ALA A 71 -8.42 -17.28 5.97
CA ALA A 71 -7.75 -18.26 5.11
C ALA A 71 -6.68 -19.08 5.86
N LEU A 72 -6.12 -18.53 6.94
CA LEU A 72 -5.20 -19.25 7.82
C LEU A 72 -5.96 -20.29 8.69
N LEU A 73 -7.15 -19.92 9.16
CA LEU A 73 -7.93 -20.68 10.15
C LEU A 73 -9.00 -21.61 9.54
N GLY A 74 -9.39 -21.43 8.28
CA GLY A 74 -10.45 -22.21 7.65
C GLY A 74 -10.36 -22.23 6.12
N ASN A 75 -11.52 -22.25 5.45
CA ASN A 75 -11.60 -22.30 3.98
C ASN A 75 -11.24 -20.96 3.32
N GLY A 76 -11.24 -19.85 4.08
CA GLY A 76 -10.74 -18.54 3.64
C GLY A 76 -11.58 -17.79 2.62
N GLU A 77 -12.63 -18.40 2.09
CA GLU A 77 -13.48 -17.79 1.09
C GLU A 77 -14.48 -16.81 1.71
N MET A 78 -14.63 -15.66 1.06
CA MET A 78 -15.68 -14.70 1.36
C MET A 78 -16.25 -14.09 0.09
N GLY A 79 -17.45 -13.52 0.19
CA GLY A 79 -18.06 -12.79 -0.91
C GLY A 79 -17.22 -11.59 -1.32
N SER A 80 -17.09 -11.37 -2.63
CA SER A 80 -16.26 -10.28 -3.19
C SER A 80 -16.66 -8.89 -2.70
N PHE A 81 -17.94 -8.67 -2.40
CA PHE A 81 -18.41 -7.40 -1.82
C PHE A 81 -17.82 -7.17 -0.42
N THR A 82 -17.95 -8.15 0.47
CA THR A 82 -17.38 -8.09 1.83
C THR A 82 -15.86 -7.92 1.77
N CYS A 83 -15.19 -8.66 0.88
CA CYS A 83 -13.76 -8.50 0.71
C CYS A 83 -13.38 -7.09 0.23
N SER A 84 -14.07 -6.58 -0.80
CA SER A 84 -13.80 -5.24 -1.35
C SER A 84 -14.02 -4.15 -0.31
N LEU A 85 -15.04 -4.31 0.55
CA LEU A 85 -15.29 -3.39 1.65
C LEU A 85 -14.19 -3.44 2.72
N LEU A 86 -13.74 -4.64 3.11
CA LEU A 86 -12.65 -4.82 4.08
C LEU A 86 -11.29 -4.34 3.54
N GLN A 87 -11.05 -4.52 2.25
CA GLN A 87 -9.82 -4.11 1.58
C GLN A 87 -9.83 -2.65 1.12
N LEU A 88 -10.98 -1.95 1.15
CA LEU A 88 -11.03 -0.55 0.74
C LEU A 88 -10.00 0.31 1.49
N LEU A 89 -9.99 0.26 2.82
CA LEU A 89 -9.04 1.06 3.61
C LEU A 89 -7.57 0.65 3.38
N PRO A 90 -7.21 -0.65 3.39
CA PRO A 90 -5.87 -1.11 2.99
C PRO A 90 -5.41 -0.68 1.60
N GLU A 91 -6.31 -0.70 0.62
CA GLU A 91 -6.03 -0.29 -0.77
C GLU A 91 -5.80 1.22 -0.86
N LEU A 92 -6.62 2.00 -0.16
CA LEU A 92 -6.40 3.44 -0.02
C LEU A 92 -5.02 3.71 0.62
N GLY A 93 -4.63 2.89 1.59
CA GLY A 93 -3.29 2.91 2.19
C GLY A 93 -2.19 2.65 1.16
N LEU A 94 -2.32 1.62 0.34
CA LEU A 94 -1.33 1.23 -0.67
C LEU A 94 -1.13 2.31 -1.74
N PHE A 95 -2.21 2.70 -2.44
CA PHE A 95 -2.14 3.69 -3.52
C PHE A 95 -1.58 5.02 -3.01
N ARG A 96 -2.09 5.47 -1.87
CA ARG A 96 -1.71 6.76 -1.30
C ARG A 96 -0.33 6.73 -0.67
N GLY A 97 0.07 5.63 -0.04
CA GLY A 97 1.42 5.40 0.48
C GLY A 97 2.47 5.48 -0.62
N CYS A 98 2.29 4.72 -1.71
CA CYS A 98 3.19 4.79 -2.87
C CYS A 98 3.27 6.21 -3.46
N ALA A 99 2.14 6.91 -3.59
CA ALA A 99 2.13 8.28 -4.09
C ALA A 99 2.83 9.24 -3.12
N CYS A 100 2.64 9.07 -1.80
CA CYS A 100 3.35 9.86 -0.80
C CYS A 100 4.86 9.70 -0.93
N VAL A 101 5.40 8.48 -1.09
CA VAL A 101 6.84 8.26 -1.27
C VAL A 101 7.36 8.98 -2.52
N PHE A 102 6.64 8.88 -3.64
CA PHE A 102 6.98 9.61 -4.87
C PHE A 102 7.06 11.13 -4.61
N PHE A 103 6.04 11.72 -4.00
CA PHE A 103 5.99 13.16 -3.76
C PHE A 103 6.94 13.64 -2.67
N ILE A 104 7.36 12.79 -1.72
CA ILE A 104 8.48 13.09 -0.81
C ILE A 104 9.77 13.29 -1.62
N GLY A 105 10.01 12.45 -2.64
CA GLY A 105 11.12 12.62 -3.57
C GLY A 105 11.02 13.93 -4.37
N VAL A 106 9.84 14.24 -4.91
CA VAL A 106 9.60 15.47 -5.69
C VAL A 106 9.72 16.73 -4.82
N GLU A 107 9.25 16.69 -3.58
CA GLU A 107 9.37 17.80 -2.64
C GLU A 107 10.85 18.14 -2.36
N ARG A 108 11.73 17.15 -2.33
CA ARG A 108 13.19 17.37 -2.22
C ARG A 108 13.80 18.07 -3.45
N LEU A 109 13.16 17.98 -4.61
CA LEU A 109 13.61 18.65 -5.85
C LEU A 109 13.01 20.05 -6.00
N MET A 110 11.71 20.19 -5.72
CA MET A 110 10.92 21.37 -6.10
C MET A 110 10.45 22.21 -4.91
N ALA A 111 10.55 21.71 -3.67
CA ALA A 111 10.00 22.31 -2.45
C ALA A 111 8.48 22.58 -2.50
N VAL A 112 7.74 21.86 -3.34
CA VAL A 112 6.28 21.98 -3.50
C VAL A 112 5.59 20.68 -3.10
N ILE A 113 4.55 20.77 -2.27
CA ILE A 113 3.67 19.63 -1.95
C ILE A 113 2.52 19.58 -2.97
N GLN A 114 2.26 18.39 -3.52
CA GLN A 114 1.17 18.17 -4.48
C GLN A 114 0.08 17.23 -3.90
N LEU A 115 -0.61 17.66 -2.83
CA LEU A 115 -1.65 16.87 -2.16
C LEU A 115 -2.83 16.48 -3.09
N LEU A 116 -3.16 17.34 -4.06
CA LEU A 116 -4.25 17.07 -5.02
C LEU A 116 -3.92 15.88 -5.93
N LEU A 117 -2.67 15.74 -6.37
CA LEU A 117 -2.26 14.60 -7.19
C LEU A 117 -2.28 13.30 -6.38
N ILE A 118 -1.84 13.35 -5.12
CA ILE A 118 -1.96 12.22 -4.18
C ILE A 118 -3.43 11.78 -4.03
N ALA A 119 -4.34 12.75 -3.83
CA ALA A 119 -5.77 12.46 -3.73
C ALA A 119 -6.35 11.91 -5.04
N SER A 120 -5.93 12.44 -6.19
CA SER A 120 -6.40 11.95 -7.49
C SER A 120 -6.00 10.49 -7.74
N TYR A 121 -4.77 10.11 -7.38
CA TYR A 121 -4.29 8.73 -7.54
C TYR A 121 -5.01 7.75 -6.61
N MET A 122 -5.37 8.21 -5.40
CA MET A 122 -6.22 7.47 -4.48
C MET A 122 -7.62 7.22 -5.07
N THR A 123 -8.26 8.24 -5.64
CA THR A 123 -9.58 8.09 -6.27
C THR A 123 -9.54 7.19 -7.50
N PHE A 124 -8.42 7.17 -8.24
CA PHE A 124 -8.21 6.23 -9.33
C PHE A 124 -8.26 4.77 -8.85
N GLY A 125 -7.61 4.43 -7.75
CA GLY A 125 -7.68 3.08 -7.17
C GLY A 125 -9.12 2.65 -6.85
N VAL A 126 -9.89 3.51 -6.19
CA VAL A 126 -11.31 3.26 -5.89
C VAL A 126 -12.15 3.11 -7.17
N TYR A 127 -11.90 3.97 -8.16
CA TYR A 127 -12.58 3.89 -9.44
C TYR A 127 -12.36 2.53 -10.11
N VAL A 128 -11.12 2.04 -10.15
CA VAL A 128 -10.80 0.73 -10.75
C VAL A 128 -11.50 -0.40 -10.00
N MET A 129 -11.54 -0.37 -8.66
CA MET A 129 -12.28 -1.38 -7.87
C MET A 129 -13.77 -1.40 -8.19
N VAL A 130 -14.39 -0.22 -8.33
CA VAL A 130 -15.84 -0.10 -8.58
C VAL A 130 -16.20 -0.44 -10.02
N ALA A 131 -15.42 0.05 -10.99
CA ALA A 131 -15.71 -0.10 -12.42
C ALA A 131 -15.61 -1.55 -12.92
N TYR A 132 -14.71 -2.35 -12.31
CA TYR A 132 -14.47 -3.75 -12.68
C TYR A 132 -14.95 -4.72 -11.59
N PHE A 133 -15.92 -4.30 -10.78
CA PHE A 133 -16.46 -5.14 -9.72
C PHE A 133 -17.23 -6.33 -10.31
N GLU A 134 -16.99 -7.52 -9.75
CA GLU A 134 -17.62 -8.77 -10.16
C GLU A 134 -18.00 -9.57 -8.90
N HIS A 135 -19.19 -10.18 -8.91
CA HIS A 135 -19.61 -11.03 -7.81
C HIS A 135 -19.02 -12.44 -7.93
N LYS A 136 -18.08 -12.76 -7.04
CA LYS A 136 -17.54 -14.13 -6.88
C LYS A 136 -17.20 -14.46 -5.43
N SER A 137 -16.98 -15.74 -5.15
CA SER A 137 -16.36 -16.20 -3.89
C SER A 137 -14.85 -16.23 -4.08
N GLN A 138 -14.09 -15.64 -3.15
CA GLN A 138 -12.63 -15.59 -3.26
C GLN A 138 -11.95 -15.47 -1.90
N VAL A 139 -10.66 -15.81 -1.88
CA VAL A 139 -9.79 -15.51 -0.73
C VAL A 139 -9.50 -14.01 -0.71
N CYS A 140 -9.72 -13.38 0.43
CA CYS A 140 -9.61 -11.92 0.53
C CYS A 140 -8.17 -11.44 0.68
N ALA A 141 -7.42 -11.53 -0.41
CA ALA A 141 -6.12 -10.90 -0.52
C ALA A 141 -6.21 -9.41 -0.83
N ILE A 142 -5.11 -8.68 -0.64
CA ILE A 142 -5.00 -7.26 -0.99
C ILE A 142 -5.43 -7.01 -2.45
N PRO A 143 -4.86 -7.68 -3.48
CA PRO A 143 -5.28 -7.47 -4.86
C PRO A 143 -6.65 -8.06 -5.21
N ALA A 144 -7.33 -8.76 -4.29
CA ALA A 144 -8.57 -9.47 -4.58
C ALA A 144 -9.72 -8.59 -5.09
N PRO A 145 -9.88 -7.31 -4.68
CA PRO A 145 -10.91 -6.43 -5.22
C PRO A 145 -10.74 -6.06 -6.71
N PHE A 146 -9.55 -6.27 -7.29
CA PHE A 146 -9.26 -5.94 -8.70
C PHE A 146 -9.50 -7.16 -9.58
N HIS A 147 -10.75 -7.35 -10.02
CA HIS A 147 -11.14 -8.49 -10.84
C HIS A 147 -10.86 -8.28 -12.33
N GLY A 148 -10.73 -9.39 -13.08
CA GLY A 148 -10.60 -9.36 -14.54
C GLY A 148 -9.48 -8.41 -14.99
N ASP A 149 -9.84 -7.45 -15.85
CA ASP A 149 -8.93 -6.47 -16.42
C ASP A 149 -8.41 -5.43 -15.41
N ALA A 150 -9.04 -5.28 -14.24
CA ALA A 150 -8.54 -4.39 -13.19
C ALA A 150 -7.22 -4.86 -12.58
N GLY A 151 -6.96 -6.16 -12.53
CA GLY A 151 -5.71 -6.70 -11.95
C GLY A 151 -4.46 -6.20 -12.67
N PRO A 152 -4.36 -6.33 -14.00
CA PRO A 152 -3.28 -5.75 -14.79
C PRO A 152 -3.19 -4.22 -14.67
N ILE A 153 -4.32 -3.50 -14.71
CA ILE A 153 -4.35 -2.03 -14.58
C ILE A 153 -3.77 -1.60 -13.22
N PHE A 154 -4.20 -2.25 -12.14
CA PHE A 154 -3.68 -2.07 -10.79
C PHE A 154 -2.16 -2.28 -10.73
N GLY A 155 -1.70 -3.45 -11.21
CA GLY A 155 -0.28 -3.80 -11.17
C GLY A 155 0.61 -2.87 -12.00
N GLN A 156 0.18 -2.52 -13.21
CA GLN A 156 0.91 -1.61 -14.10
C GLN A 156 0.99 -0.19 -13.51
N SER A 157 -0.11 0.31 -12.93
CA SER A 157 -0.14 1.65 -12.32
C SER A 157 0.84 1.75 -11.15
N LEU A 158 0.84 0.75 -10.25
CA LEU A 158 1.79 0.69 -9.15
C LEU A 158 3.23 0.52 -9.62
N CYS A 159 3.46 -0.29 -10.66
CA CYS A 159 4.79 -0.45 -11.24
C CYS A 159 5.32 0.87 -11.80
N LEU A 160 4.51 1.59 -12.58
CA LEU A 160 4.85 2.88 -13.16
C LEU A 160 5.18 3.92 -12.08
N LEU A 161 4.36 3.99 -11.03
CA LEU A 161 4.58 4.92 -9.93
C LEU A 161 5.88 4.61 -9.17
N ASN A 162 6.13 3.34 -8.84
CA ASN A 162 7.35 2.94 -8.15
C ASN A 162 8.60 3.16 -9.00
N LEU A 163 8.54 2.89 -10.31
CA LEU A 163 9.64 3.20 -11.22
C LEU A 163 9.91 4.71 -11.26
N SER A 164 8.85 5.53 -11.32
CA SER A 164 8.96 6.99 -11.27
C SER A 164 9.59 7.47 -9.95
N THR A 165 9.23 6.84 -8.82
CA THR A 165 9.86 7.10 -7.52
C THR A 165 11.36 6.83 -7.56
N VAL A 166 11.79 5.69 -8.10
CA VAL A 166 13.21 5.36 -8.24
C VAL A 166 13.94 6.43 -9.04
N LEU A 167 13.39 6.84 -10.19
CA LEU A 167 13.99 7.88 -11.04
C LEU A 167 14.14 9.22 -10.30
N VAL A 168 13.12 9.64 -9.55
CA VAL A 168 13.17 10.86 -8.74
C VAL A 168 14.26 10.77 -7.67
N TYR A 169 14.35 9.67 -6.95
CA TYR A 169 15.40 9.49 -5.93
C TYR A 169 16.81 9.42 -6.53
N CYS A 170 16.97 8.82 -7.71
CA CYS A 170 18.23 8.88 -8.46
C CYS A 170 18.61 10.33 -8.82
N ALA A 171 17.65 11.13 -9.31
CA ALA A 171 17.89 12.54 -9.63
C ALA A 171 18.29 13.35 -8.38
N VAL A 172 17.59 13.16 -7.26
CA VAL A 172 17.93 13.79 -5.97
C VAL A 172 19.36 13.43 -5.55
N ALA A 173 19.74 12.15 -5.64
CA ALA A 173 21.08 11.68 -5.27
C ALA A 173 22.17 12.34 -6.13
N LEU A 174 21.97 12.40 -7.45
CA LEU A 174 22.92 13.02 -8.39
C LEU A 174 23.08 14.53 -8.15
N ILE A 175 21.99 15.24 -7.84
CA ILE A 175 22.04 16.68 -7.56
C ILE A 175 22.81 16.95 -6.26
N ILE A 176 22.57 16.15 -5.22
CA ILE A 176 23.26 16.28 -3.94
C ILE A 176 24.75 15.95 -4.07
N SER A 177 25.11 14.90 -4.81
CA SER A 177 26.52 14.49 -4.98
C SER A 177 27.34 15.52 -5.77
N ASN A 178 26.69 16.34 -6.60
CA ASN A 178 27.36 17.33 -7.44
C ASN A 178 27.46 18.73 -6.80
N LYS A 179 26.98 18.93 -5.56
CA LYS A 179 27.20 20.19 -4.84
C LYS A 179 28.63 20.24 -4.29
N PRO A 180 29.51 21.15 -4.75
CA PRO A 180 30.79 21.37 -4.10
C PRO A 180 30.54 21.88 -2.68
N GLY A 181 31.22 21.26 -1.71
CA GLY A 181 31.16 21.62 -0.28
C GLY A 181 31.86 22.93 0.04
#